data_AF-A0A1N7E4V5-F1
#
_entry.id   AF-A0A1N7E4V5-F1
#
_cell.length_a   1.000
_cell.length_b   1.000
_cell.length_c   1.000
_cell.angle_alpha   90.00
_cell.angle_beta   90.00
_cell.angle_gamma   90.00
#
_symmetry.space_group_name_H-M   'P 1'
#
loop_
_entity.id
_entity.type
_entity.pdbx_description
1 polymer ?
#
loop_
_entity_poly.entity_id
_entity_poly.type
_entity_poly.pdbx_seq_one_letter_code
_entity_poly.pdbx_strand_id
1 'polypeptide(L)'
;MKITDIPPSRLTEQQLFAEYVELMDDFSRTLEGYDAVQYEKRRMELLAEIGERLETLEAVKALIGDEFAHDPEFTQPSRDEMKR
;
A
#
# COMPACT_ATOMS: atom_id res chain seq x y z
N MET A 1 -18.70 -9.95 6.86
CA MET A 1 -18.56 -9.72 5.40
C MET A 1 -18.60 -11.06 4.66
N LYS A 2 -18.83 -11.08 3.34
CA LYS A 2 -18.62 -12.29 2.52
C LYS A 2 -17.28 -12.14 1.80
N ILE A 3 -16.32 -13.04 2.07
CA ILE A 3 -15.04 -13.06 1.38
C ILE A 3 -15.30 -13.16 -0.12
N THR A 4 -14.66 -12.29 -0.90
CA THR A 4 -14.84 -12.27 -2.36
C THR A 4 -13.97 -13.35 -2.99
N ASP A 5 -14.52 -14.07 -3.97
CA ASP A 5 -13.75 -15.08 -4.74
C ASP A 5 -12.87 -14.44 -5.83
N ILE A 6 -12.84 -13.10 -5.91
CA ILE A 6 -12.04 -12.38 -6.88
C ILE A 6 -10.57 -12.42 -6.42
N PRO A 7 -9.63 -12.91 -7.25
CA PRO A 7 -8.21 -12.87 -6.91
C PRO A 7 -7.72 -11.43 -6.64
N PRO A 8 -6.85 -11.18 -5.65
CA PRO A 8 -6.35 -9.83 -5.33
C PRO A 8 -5.73 -9.10 -6.53
N SER A 9 -5.04 -9.82 -7.40
CA SER A 9 -4.43 -9.28 -8.62
C SER A 9 -5.42 -8.70 -9.64
N ARG A 10 -6.72 -9.00 -9.50
CA ARG A 10 -7.80 -8.43 -10.33
C ARG A 10 -8.52 -7.27 -9.68
N LEU A 11 -8.16 -6.92 -8.45
CA LEU A 11 -8.73 -5.77 -7.75
C LEU A 11 -7.93 -4.50 -8.10
N THR A 12 -8.65 -3.39 -8.19
CA THR A 12 -8.03 -2.05 -8.20
C THR A 12 -7.39 -1.73 -6.86
N GLU A 13 -6.48 -0.75 -6.78
CA GLU A 13 -5.86 -0.34 -5.50
C GLU A 13 -6.92 0.04 -4.46
N GLN A 14 -7.94 0.80 -4.87
CA GLN A 14 -9.01 1.22 -3.99
C GLN A 14 -9.79 0.02 -3.43
N GLN A 15 -10.06 -0.99 -4.27
CA GLN A 15 -10.74 -2.21 -3.84
C GLN A 15 -9.87 -3.06 -2.92
N LEU A 16 -8.57 -3.20 -3.21
CA LEU A 16 -7.63 -3.91 -2.32
C LEU A 16 -7.62 -3.30 -0.93
N PHE A 17 -7.45 -1.97 -0.84
CA PHE A 17 -7.41 -1.27 0.43
C PHE A 17 -8.77 -1.32 1.16
N ALA A 18 -9.88 -1.12 0.45
CA ALA A 18 -11.20 -1.22 1.05
C ALA A 18 -11.46 -2.61 1.62
N GLU A 19 -11.17 -3.67 0.86
CA GLU A 19 -11.36 -5.05 1.30
C GLU A 19 -10.48 -5.39 2.50
N TYR A 20 -9.22 -4.93 2.50
CA TYR A 20 -8.31 -5.13 3.63
C TYR A 20 -8.78 -4.43 4.91
N VAL A 21 -9.25 -3.18 4.81
CA VAL A 21 -9.77 -2.43 5.97
C VAL A 21 -11.04 -3.08 6.51
N GLU A 22 -11.97 -3.48 5.64
CA GLU A 22 -13.20 -4.17 6.05
C GLU A 22 -12.90 -5.50 6.75
N LEU A 23 -11.91 -6.27 6.27
CA LEU A 23 -11.47 -7.50 6.93
C LEU A 23 -10.91 -7.25 8.33
N MET A 24 -10.17 -6.16 8.53
CA MET A 24 -9.62 -5.80 9.84
C MET A 24 -10.72 -5.39 10.83
N ASP A 25 -11.73 -4.65 10.36
CA ASP A 25 -12.88 -4.26 11.16
C ASP A 25 -13.73 -5.46 11.56
N ASP A 26 -13.94 -6.43 10.67
CA ASP A 26 -14.73 -7.63 10.96
C ASP A 26 -13.97 -8.66 11.81
N PHE A 27 -12.65 -8.78 11.66
CA PHE A 27 -11.84 -9.66 12.52
C PHE A 27 -11.87 -9.22 13.99
N SER A 28 -11.98 -7.91 14.24
CA SER A 28 -12.13 -7.36 15.58
C SER A 28 -13.41 -7.81 16.31
N ARG A 29 -14.39 -8.37 15.57
CA ARG A 29 -15.71 -8.78 16.10
C ARG A 29 -15.80 -10.23 16.59
N THR A 30 -14.66 -10.91 16.79
CA THR A 30 -14.54 -12.31 17.21
C THR A 30 -15.05 -13.28 16.14
N LEU A 31 -14.14 -13.70 15.25
CA LEU A 31 -14.35 -14.81 14.33
C LEU A 31 -13.77 -16.09 14.95
N GLU A 32 -14.51 -17.20 14.92
CA GLU A 32 -14.06 -18.49 15.44
C GLU A 32 -14.06 -19.57 14.35
N GLY A 33 -13.19 -20.58 14.52
CA GLY A 33 -13.20 -21.79 13.69
C GLY A 33 -12.81 -21.57 12.22
N TYR A 34 -13.55 -22.22 11.32
CA TYR A 34 -13.25 -22.26 9.88
C TYR A 34 -13.25 -20.86 9.23
N ASP A 35 -14.12 -19.96 9.70
CA ASP A 35 -14.21 -18.60 9.17
C ASP A 35 -12.94 -17.80 9.51
N ALA A 36 -12.41 -17.91 10.73
CA ALA A 36 -11.18 -17.23 11.10
C ALA A 36 -9.99 -17.62 10.19
N VAL A 37 -9.91 -18.90 9.78
CA VAL A 37 -8.86 -19.39 8.88
C VAL A 37 -9.01 -18.82 7.46
N GLN A 38 -10.24 -18.74 6.94
CA GLN A 38 -10.49 -18.16 5.62
C GLN A 38 -10.22 -16.66 5.61
N TYR A 39 -10.58 -15.95 6.67
CA TYR A 39 -10.30 -14.53 6.83
C TYR A 39 -8.79 -14.27 6.92
N GLU A 40 -8.06 -15.06 7.72
CA GLU A 40 -6.60 -14.95 7.81
C GLU A 40 -5.94 -15.20 6.46
N LYS A 41 -6.37 -16.26 5.76
CA LYS A 41 -5.89 -16.58 4.41
C LYS A 41 -6.10 -15.41 3.47
N ARG A 42 -7.32 -14.86 3.42
CA ARG A 42 -7.64 -13.73 2.56
C ARG A 42 -6.83 -12.49 2.91
N ARG A 43 -6.63 -12.22 4.20
CA ARG A 43 -5.79 -11.12 4.68
C ARG A 43 -4.36 -11.24 4.14
N MET A 44 -3.78 -12.43 4.21
CA MET A 44 -2.43 -12.69 3.71
C MET A 44 -2.33 -12.52 2.20
N GLU A 45 -3.33 -12.99 1.44
CA GLU A 45 -3.38 -12.80 -0.01
C GLU A 45 -3.45 -11.33 -0.41
N LEU A 46 -4.27 -10.52 0.27
CA LEU A 46 -4.36 -9.08 0.04
C LEU A 46 -3.07 -8.35 0.40
N LEU A 47 -2.43 -8.70 1.53
CA LEU A 47 -1.17 -8.09 1.95
C LEU A 47 -0.02 -8.39 0.98
N ALA A 48 0.05 -9.60 0.45
CA ALA A 48 1.06 -9.97 -0.54
C ALA A 48 0.94 -9.10 -1.81
N GLU A 49 -0.27 -8.96 -2.34
CA GLU A 49 -0.53 -8.14 -3.52
C GLU A 49 -0.24 -6.64 -3.27
N ILE A 50 -0.67 -6.12 -2.11
CA ILE A 50 -0.38 -4.73 -1.73
C ILE A 50 1.14 -4.51 -1.64
N GLY A 51 1.86 -5.44 -1.02
CA GLY A 51 3.33 -5.40 -0.92
C GLY A 51 4.00 -5.35 -2.30
N GLU A 52 3.64 -6.27 -3.21
CA GLU A 52 4.20 -6.33 -4.56
C GLU A 52 3.99 -5.02 -5.35
N ARG A 53 2.81 -4.42 -5.23
CA ARG A 53 2.53 -3.12 -5.87
C ARG A 53 3.32 -1.98 -5.27
N LEU A 54 3.51 -1.97 -3.96
CA LEU A 54 4.33 -0.96 -3.29
C LEU A 54 5.81 -1.10 -3.67
N GLU A 55 6.35 -2.32 -3.71
CA GLU A 55 7.71 -2.57 -4.19
C GLU A 55 7.91 -2.11 -5.63
N THR A 56 6.94 -2.39 -6.51
CA THR A 56 6.96 -1.92 -7.89
C THR A 56 6.94 -0.39 -7.96
N LEU A 57 6.10 0.27 -7.15
CA LEU A 57 6.02 1.72 -7.08
C LEU A 57 7.34 2.33 -6.59
N GLU A 58 7.98 1.74 -5.58
CA GLU A 58 9.28 2.16 -5.07
C GLU A 58 10.37 1.99 -6.12
N ALA A 59 10.39 0.87 -6.86
CA ALA A 59 11.33 0.64 -7.95
C ALA A 59 11.15 1.67 -9.08
N VAL A 60 9.91 1.96 -9.49
CA VAL A 60 9.60 3.01 -10.48
C VAL A 60 10.05 4.39 -9.99
N LYS A 61 9.79 4.71 -8.71
CA LYS A 61 10.26 5.97 -8.11
C LYS A 61 11.77 6.07 -8.08
N ALA A 62 12.49 4.99 -7.81
CA ALA A 62 13.95 4.98 -7.84
C ALA A 62 14.48 5.26 -9.25
N LEU A 63 13.88 4.64 -10.28
CA LEU A 63 14.24 4.86 -11.68
C LEU A 63 14.00 6.30 -12.14
N ILE A 64 12.86 6.89 -11.77
CA ILE A 64 12.54 8.29 -12.11
C ILE A 64 13.35 9.26 -11.24
N GLY A 65 13.55 8.96 -9.97
CA GLY A 65 14.29 9.79 -9.01
C GLY A 65 15.77 9.95 -9.35
N ASP A 66 16.40 8.94 -9.96
CA ASP A 66 17.76 9.04 -10.51
C ASP A 66 17.84 9.98 -11.73
N GLU A 67 16.74 10.19 -12.47
CA GLU A 67 16.70 11.18 -13.58
C GLU A 67 16.61 12.64 -13.09
N PHE A 68 16.21 12.88 -11.82
CA PHE A 68 16.13 14.22 -11.22
C PHE A 68 17.20 14.49 -10.14
N ALA A 69 18.02 13.51 -9.77
CA ALA A 69 19.14 13.68 -8.84
C ALA A 69 20.29 14.56 -9.40
N HIS A 70 20.15 15.09 -10.61
CA HIS A 70 21.11 15.97 -11.27
C HIS A 70 20.57 17.36 -11.61
N ASP A 71 19.49 17.82 -10.96
CA ASP A 71 19.09 19.22 -11.05
C ASP A 71 19.67 20.02 -9.87
N PRO A 72 20.77 20.79 -10.04
CA PRO A 72 21.46 21.49 -8.94
C PRO A 72 20.68 22.71 -8.40
N GLU A 73 19.50 23.05 -8.93
CA GLU A 73 18.82 24.31 -8.59
C GLU A 73 17.84 24.25 -7.40
N PHE A 74 17.61 23.09 -6.78
CA PHE A 74 16.92 23.03 -5.48
C PHE A 74 17.90 23.15 -4.29
N THR A 75 18.79 24.15 -4.35
CA THR A 75 19.39 24.64 -3.12
C THR A 75 18.31 25.44 -2.38
N GLN A 76 17.73 24.84 -1.34
CA GLN A 76 16.92 25.62 -0.39
C GLN A 76 17.74 26.85 0.02
N PRO A 77 17.23 28.09 -0.14
CA PRO A 77 17.98 29.25 0.30
C PRO A 77 18.22 29.10 1.80
N SER A 78 19.49 29.16 2.19
CA SER A 78 19.86 29.15 3.60
C SER A 78 19.10 30.27 4.30
N ARG A 79 18.64 30.00 5.53
CA ARG A 79 17.87 30.94 6.37
C ARG A 79 18.50 32.34 6.52
N ASP A 80 19.79 32.48 6.22
CA ASP A 80 20.53 33.75 6.25
C ASP A 80 20.23 34.70 5.08
N GLU A 81 19.63 34.22 3.98
CA GLU A 81 19.31 35.06 2.82
C GLU A 81 17.94 35.78 2.92
N MET A 82 17.08 35.38 3.86
CA MET A 82 15.76 35.98 4.06
C MET A 82 15.74 37.23 4.96
N LYS A 83 16.92 37.72 5.40
CA LYS A 83 17.03 38.89 6.30
C LYS A 83 17.88 40.04 5.74
N ARG A 84 17.96 40.20 4.42
CA ARG A 84 18.47 41.42 3.79
C ARG A 84 17.37 42.17 3.06
#